data_AF-A0A847NHA1-F1
#
_entry.id   AF-A0A847NHA1-F1
#
_cell.length_a   1.000
_cell.length_b   1.000
_cell.length_c   1.000
_cell.angle_alpha   90.00
_cell.angle_beta   90.00
_cell.angle_gamma   90.00
#
_symmetry.space_group_name_H-M   'P 1'
#
loop_
_entity.id
_entity.type
_entity.pdbx_description
1 polymer ?
#
loop_
_entity_poly.entity_id
_entity_poly.type
_entity_poly.pdbx_seq_one_letter_code
_entity_poly.pdbx_strand_id
1 'polypeptide(L)'
;GEKGEKIRRILLSAPKYGNEDDYADKVMQDMSHMFFNTLESHKDIDGRPFTSMVLTLGGTVAHGWKTGATANGRKAKEPVSDSMSPANGADKEGPTAVLLSASKIDQSHIMAGNVLNLNLQKLHLAKVNLYKNLLI
;
A
#
# COMPACT_ATOMS: atom_id res chain seq x y z
N GLY A 1 -3.19 9.26 -25.72
CA GLY A 1 -3.88 10.35 -26.43
C GLY A 1 -4.75 11.14 -25.46
N GLU A 2 -5.27 12.30 -25.88
CA GLU A 2 -5.97 13.26 -25.02
C GLU A 2 -7.15 12.64 -24.24
N LYS A 3 -7.97 11.82 -24.89
CA LYS A 3 -9.09 11.09 -24.23
C LYS A 3 -8.60 10.21 -23.07
N GLY A 4 -7.48 9.52 -23.25
CA GLY A 4 -6.89 8.67 -22.21
C GLY A 4 -6.39 9.47 -21.01
N GLU A 5 -5.82 10.66 -21.24
CA GLU A 5 -5.40 11.52 -20.13
C GLU A 5 -6.61 12.11 -19.38
N LYS A 6 -7.71 12.45 -20.07
CA LYS A 6 -8.97 12.86 -19.43
C LYS A 6 -9.49 11.78 -18.48
N ILE A 7 -9.54 10.52 -18.92
CA ILE A 7 -9.92 9.38 -18.08
C ILE A 7 -8.96 9.22 -16.91
N ARG A 8 -7.65 9.28 -17.17
CA ARG A 8 -6.63 9.17 -16.13
C ARG A 8 -6.80 10.23 -15.04
N ARG A 9 -7.14 11.48 -15.39
CA ARG A 9 -7.41 12.53 -14.39
C ARG A 9 -8.60 12.20 -13.50
N ILE A 10 -9.67 11.61 -14.06
CA ILE A 10 -10.81 11.13 -13.27
C ILE A 10 -10.37 10.00 -12.32
N LEU A 11 -9.54 9.06 -12.79
CA LEU A 11 -9.01 8.00 -11.93
C LEU A 11 -8.12 8.55 -10.80
N LEU A 12 -7.34 9.59 -11.07
CA LEU A 12 -6.50 10.25 -10.06
C LEU A 12 -7.32 11.00 -9.00
N SER A 13 -8.48 11.57 -9.36
CA SER A 13 -9.33 12.29 -8.41
C SER A 13 -10.17 11.40 -7.50
N ALA A 14 -10.28 10.10 -7.80
CA ALA A 14 -10.97 9.17 -6.90
C ALA A 14 -10.22 9.05 -5.55
N PRO A 15 -10.90 8.67 -4.46
CA PRO A 15 -10.24 8.38 -3.19
C PRO A 15 -9.10 7.36 -3.31
N LYS A 16 -8.13 7.44 -2.39
CA LYS A 16 -6.92 6.63 -2.41
C LYS A 16 -6.61 6.11 -1.01
N TYR A 17 -6.23 4.84 -0.93
CA TYR A 17 -5.77 4.20 0.30
C TYR A 17 -4.62 5.01 0.93
N GLY A 18 -4.61 5.10 2.26
CA GLY A 18 -3.62 5.87 3.03
C GLY A 18 -4.06 7.28 3.44
N ASN A 19 -5.35 7.57 3.36
CA ASN A 19 -5.93 8.89 3.66
C ASN A 19 -7.11 8.81 4.65
N GLU A 20 -7.24 7.70 5.38
CA GLU A 20 -8.38 7.44 6.27
C GLU A 20 -9.75 7.47 5.55
N ASP A 21 -9.77 7.24 4.23
CA ASP A 21 -11.00 7.18 3.45
C ASP A 21 -11.59 5.78 3.51
N ASP A 22 -12.78 5.64 4.10
CA ASP A 22 -13.41 4.34 4.33
C ASP A 22 -13.67 3.55 3.05
N TYR A 23 -14.00 4.22 1.94
CA TYR A 23 -14.23 3.54 0.68
C TYR A 23 -12.91 2.98 0.11
N ALA A 24 -11.87 3.79 0.05
CA ALA A 24 -10.57 3.35 -0.47
C ALA A 24 -9.92 2.28 0.43
N ASP A 25 -10.04 2.44 1.74
CA ASP A 25 -9.52 1.47 2.72
C ASP A 25 -10.30 0.16 2.69
N LYS A 26 -11.62 0.21 2.44
CA LYS A 26 -12.43 -1.00 2.25
C LYS A 26 -12.00 -1.77 1.01
N VAL A 27 -11.75 -1.08 -0.11
CA VAL A 27 -11.21 -1.73 -1.32
C VAL A 27 -9.87 -2.41 -1.03
N MET A 28 -8.98 -1.75 -0.26
CA MET A 28 -7.71 -2.37 0.13
C MET A 28 -7.90 -3.61 1.01
N GLN A 29 -8.79 -3.56 2.01
CA GLN A 29 -9.13 -4.72 2.84
C GLN A 29 -9.66 -5.89 2.01
N ASP A 30 -10.58 -5.62 1.07
CA ASP A 30 -11.17 -6.66 0.24
C ASP A 30 -10.13 -7.33 -0.67
N MET A 31 -9.19 -6.55 -1.22
CA MET A 31 -8.08 -7.09 -2.00
C MET A 31 -7.09 -7.89 -1.14
N SER A 32 -6.79 -7.42 0.07
CA SER A 32 -5.95 -8.15 1.02
C SER A 32 -6.59 -9.47 1.45
N HIS A 33 -7.88 -9.48 1.81
CA HIS A 33 -8.60 -10.71 2.18
C HIS A 33 -8.67 -11.70 1.01
N MET A 34 -8.90 -11.22 -0.22
CA MET A 34 -8.86 -12.08 -1.39
C MET A 34 -7.50 -12.75 -1.55
N PHE A 35 -6.41 -12.00 -1.37
CA PHE A 35 -5.04 -12.52 -1.43
C PHE A 35 -4.77 -13.55 -0.33
N PHE A 36 -5.11 -13.24 0.93
CA PHE A 36 -4.90 -14.14 2.07
C PHE A 36 -5.69 -15.45 1.91
N ASN A 37 -7.00 -15.35 1.63
CA ASN A 37 -7.85 -16.52 1.43
C ASN A 37 -7.34 -17.41 0.28
N THR A 38 -6.81 -16.81 -0.78
CA THR A 38 -6.23 -17.57 -1.90
C THR A 38 -4.95 -18.28 -1.51
N LEU A 39 -4.07 -17.65 -0.72
CA LEU A 39 -2.85 -18.31 -0.25
C LEU A 39 -3.17 -19.43 0.72
N GLU A 40 -3.98 -19.16 1.74
CA GLU A 40 -4.30 -20.10 2.83
C GLU A 40 -5.10 -21.32 2.35
N SER A 41 -5.74 -21.25 1.18
CA SER A 41 -6.39 -22.41 0.56
C SER A 41 -5.40 -23.47 0.03
N HIS A 42 -4.10 -23.14 -0.04
CA HIS A 42 -3.05 -24.04 -0.51
C HIS A 42 -2.20 -24.56 0.66
N LYS A 43 -1.61 -25.74 0.48
CA LYS A 43 -0.77 -26.40 1.47
C LYS A 43 0.61 -26.71 0.90
N ASP A 44 1.62 -26.69 1.77
CA ASP A 44 2.97 -27.13 1.45
C ASP A 44 3.10 -28.67 1.39
N ILE A 45 4.32 -29.12 1.13
CA ILE A 45 4.66 -30.56 1.04
C ILE A 45 4.45 -31.32 2.35
N ASP A 46 4.42 -30.61 3.48
CA ASP A 46 4.19 -31.16 4.83
C ASP A 46 2.71 -31.04 5.25
N GLY A 47 1.84 -30.56 4.35
CA GLY A 47 0.41 -30.39 4.58
C GLY A 47 0.02 -29.16 5.41
N ARG A 48 0.95 -28.22 5.62
CA ARG A 48 0.69 -26.97 6.36
C ARG A 48 0.11 -25.91 5.42
N PRO A 49 -0.86 -25.09 5.85
CA PRO A 49 -1.35 -23.97 5.05
C PRO A 49 -0.21 -23.02 4.70
N PHE A 50 -0.24 -22.44 3.49
CA PHE A 50 0.66 -21.34 3.17
C PHE A 50 0.37 -20.12 4.05
N THR A 51 1.42 -19.39 4.36
CA THR A 51 1.34 -18.11 5.07
C THR A 51 1.64 -16.95 4.14
N SER A 52 1.18 -15.76 4.50
CA SER A 52 1.35 -14.56 3.69
C SER A 52 2.44 -13.63 4.23
N MET A 53 3.16 -13.02 3.28
CA MET A 53 4.12 -11.93 3.50
C MET A 53 3.83 -10.85 2.48
N VAL A 54 3.81 -9.58 2.90
CA VAL A 54 3.64 -8.46 1.97
C VAL A 54 4.89 -7.60 1.95
N LEU A 55 5.74 -7.85 0.95
CA LEU A 55 7.06 -7.26 0.86
C LEU A 55 7.54 -7.17 -0.59
N THR A 56 8.16 -6.06 -0.97
CA THR A 56 8.66 -5.85 -2.34
C THR A 56 10.19 -5.90 -2.50
N LEU A 57 11.00 -5.74 -1.44
CA LEU A 57 12.48 -5.86 -1.44
C LEU A 57 13.19 -5.20 -2.65
N GLY A 58 12.77 -3.98 -3.02
CA GLY A 58 13.36 -3.25 -4.16
C GLY A 58 12.79 -3.62 -5.54
N GLY A 59 11.87 -4.57 -5.61
CA GLY A 59 11.22 -5.01 -6.85
C GLY A 59 10.19 -4.02 -7.44
N THR A 60 9.93 -2.87 -6.82
CA THR A 60 8.85 -1.95 -7.23
C THR A 60 8.99 -1.49 -8.68
N VAL A 61 10.22 -1.19 -9.11
CA VAL A 61 10.54 -0.78 -10.48
C VAL A 61 10.38 -1.94 -11.46
N ALA A 62 10.94 -3.11 -11.14
CA ALA A 62 10.91 -4.28 -12.02
C ALA A 62 9.48 -4.81 -12.24
N HIS A 63 8.66 -4.87 -11.18
CA HIS A 63 7.24 -5.21 -11.29
C HIS A 63 6.47 -4.14 -12.06
N GLY A 64 6.75 -2.86 -11.80
CA GLY A 64 6.17 -1.73 -12.53
C GLY A 64 6.39 -1.84 -14.03
N TRP A 65 7.65 -2.08 -14.46
CA TRP A 65 8.05 -2.24 -15.87
C TRP A 65 7.32 -3.36 -16.60
N LYS A 66 6.96 -4.44 -15.90
CA LYS A 66 6.19 -5.56 -16.45
C LYS A 66 4.68 -5.36 -16.40
N THR A 67 4.20 -4.26 -15.82
CA THR A 67 2.77 -4.01 -15.59
C THR A 67 2.26 -2.87 -16.48
N GLY A 68 1.12 -3.10 -17.15
CA GLY A 68 0.38 -2.09 -17.91
C GLY A 68 -0.15 -0.94 -17.05
N ALA A 69 -0.89 0.00 -17.63
CA ALA A 69 -1.54 1.06 -16.85
C ALA A 69 -2.61 0.47 -15.91
N THR A 70 -2.75 0.99 -14.70
CA THR A 70 -3.68 0.47 -13.69
C THR A 70 -4.77 1.48 -13.32
N ALA A 71 -5.89 0.98 -12.81
CA ALA A 71 -7.11 1.76 -12.54
C ALA A 71 -6.93 2.86 -11.46
N ASN A 72 -5.84 2.84 -10.71
CA ASN A 72 -5.48 3.93 -9.78
C ASN A 72 -4.89 5.17 -10.49
N GLY A 73 -4.77 5.16 -11.83
CA GLY A 73 -4.19 6.24 -12.63
C GLY A 73 -2.68 6.15 -12.82
N ARG A 74 -2.00 5.10 -12.31
CA ARG A 74 -0.58 4.84 -12.60
C ARG A 74 -0.42 4.49 -14.08
N LYS A 75 0.55 5.11 -14.74
CA LYS A 75 0.83 4.82 -16.15
C LYS A 75 1.55 3.48 -16.28
N ALA A 76 1.47 2.89 -17.47
CA ALA A 76 2.21 1.67 -17.77
C ALA A 76 3.71 1.85 -17.49
N LYS A 77 4.36 0.83 -16.96
CA LYS A 77 5.79 0.81 -16.63
C LYS A 77 6.25 1.75 -15.51
N GLU A 78 5.40 2.57 -14.90
CA GLU A 78 5.76 3.31 -13.68
C GLU A 78 5.94 2.33 -12.50
N PRO A 79 6.81 2.61 -11.51
CA PRO A 79 6.95 1.75 -10.34
C PRO A 79 5.63 1.50 -9.61
N VAL A 80 5.44 0.29 -9.08
CA VAL A 80 4.31 -0.01 -8.17
C VAL A 80 4.58 0.56 -6.77
N SER A 81 3.56 0.54 -5.90
CA SER A 81 3.72 0.87 -4.49
C SER A 81 4.69 -0.11 -3.82
N ASP A 82 5.33 0.36 -2.75
CA ASP A 82 6.20 -0.47 -1.95
C ASP A 82 5.43 -1.16 -0.82
N SER A 83 5.42 -2.49 -0.84
CA SER A 83 4.88 -3.33 0.23
C SER A 83 3.43 -2.93 0.57
N MET A 84 3.12 -2.58 1.82
CA MET A 84 1.77 -2.13 2.23
C MET A 84 1.62 -0.60 2.27
N SER A 85 2.59 0.12 1.73
CA SER A 85 2.57 1.58 1.69
C SER A 85 1.55 2.09 0.65
N PRO A 86 0.94 3.26 0.89
CA PRO A 86 0.16 3.94 -0.15
C PRO A 86 0.96 4.11 -1.43
N ALA A 87 0.26 4.18 -2.57
CA ALA A 87 0.91 4.47 -3.84
C ALA A 87 1.66 5.81 -3.77
N ASN A 88 2.78 5.92 -4.49
CA ASN A 88 3.64 7.09 -4.42
C ASN A 88 2.86 8.41 -4.62
N GLY A 89 2.83 9.23 -3.57
CA GLY A 89 2.15 10.52 -3.57
C GLY A 89 0.63 10.45 -3.51
N ALA A 90 0.06 9.29 -3.15
CA ALA A 90 -1.38 9.14 -2.91
C ALA A 90 -1.76 9.51 -1.48
N ASP A 91 -0.83 9.41 -0.53
CA ASP A 91 -0.92 9.87 0.84
C ASP A 91 -0.86 11.41 0.91
N LYS A 92 -1.97 12.03 1.31
CA LYS A 92 -2.19 13.48 1.38
C LYS A 92 -2.63 13.97 2.76
N GLU A 93 -3.24 13.11 3.56
CA GLU A 93 -3.75 13.45 4.90
C GLU A 93 -2.73 13.20 6.04
N GLY A 94 -1.46 12.99 5.68
CA GLY A 94 -0.35 12.89 6.64
C GLY A 94 -0.15 11.48 7.22
N PRO A 95 0.90 11.30 8.04
CA PRO A 95 1.36 9.97 8.49
C PRO A 95 0.35 9.26 9.40
N THR A 96 -0.44 9.99 10.18
CA THR A 96 -1.49 9.39 11.03
C THR A 96 -2.56 8.73 10.18
N ALA A 97 -3.03 9.39 9.12
CA ALA A 97 -4.02 8.82 8.21
C ALA A 97 -3.49 7.56 7.52
N VAL A 98 -2.20 7.55 7.13
CA VAL A 98 -1.55 6.35 6.58
C VAL A 98 -1.57 5.20 7.58
N LEU A 99 -1.19 5.45 8.84
CA LEU A 99 -1.20 4.42 9.89
C LEU A 99 -2.60 3.90 10.18
N LEU A 100 -3.60 4.78 10.26
CA LEU A 100 -5.00 4.40 10.49
C LEU A 100 -5.54 3.57 9.32
N SER A 101 -5.34 4.00 8.08
CA SER A 101 -5.71 3.21 6.89
C SER A 101 -5.04 1.84 6.88
N ALA A 102 -3.73 1.77 7.16
CA ALA A 102 -3.00 0.51 7.17
C ALA A 102 -3.48 -0.45 8.28
N SER A 103 -3.85 0.08 9.45
CA SER A 103 -4.36 -0.71 10.57
C SER A 103 -5.73 -1.35 10.32
N LYS A 104 -6.48 -0.88 9.31
CA LYS A 104 -7.77 -1.48 8.93
C LYS A 104 -7.59 -2.84 8.24
N ILE A 105 -6.39 -3.19 7.78
CA ILE A 105 -6.10 -4.48 7.16
C ILE A 105 -5.87 -5.51 8.26
N ASP A 106 -6.53 -6.67 8.17
CA ASP A 106 -6.37 -7.74 9.16
C ASP A 106 -4.95 -8.33 9.13
N GLN A 107 -4.18 -7.95 10.13
CA GLN A 107 -2.78 -8.33 10.28
C GLN A 107 -2.60 -9.78 10.73
N SER A 108 -3.65 -10.45 11.24
CA SER A 108 -3.55 -11.82 11.74
C SER A 108 -3.20 -12.84 10.65
N HIS A 109 -3.52 -12.52 9.39
CA HIS A 109 -3.20 -13.32 8.22
C HIS A 109 -1.75 -13.15 7.71
N ILE A 110 -1.03 -12.11 8.16
CA ILE A 110 0.31 -11.76 7.67
C ILE A 110 1.40 -12.27 8.62
N MET A 111 1.44 -13.58 8.84
CA MET A 111 2.32 -14.16 9.87
C MET A 111 3.81 -14.01 9.55
N ALA A 112 4.19 -13.92 8.27
CA ALA A 112 5.58 -13.71 7.86
C ALA A 112 5.98 -12.22 7.82
N GLY A 113 5.06 -11.31 8.16
CA GLY A 113 5.29 -9.89 8.30
C GLY A 113 5.00 -9.06 7.05
N ASN A 114 4.93 -7.75 7.26
CA ASN A 114 4.80 -6.74 6.22
C ASN A 114 5.76 -5.57 6.44
N VAL A 115 5.79 -4.67 5.46
CA VAL A 115 6.53 -3.41 5.55
C VAL A 115 5.62 -2.25 5.18
N LEU A 116 5.65 -1.21 6.01
CA LEU A 116 5.04 0.09 5.78
C LEU A 116 6.14 1.17 5.82
N ASN A 117 6.35 1.87 4.72
CA ASN A 117 7.34 2.93 4.63
C ASN A 117 6.67 4.30 4.79
N LEU A 118 7.17 5.08 5.76
CA LEU A 118 6.74 6.47 6.02
C LEU A 118 7.89 7.43 5.76
N ASN A 119 7.64 8.47 4.98
CA ASN A 119 8.61 9.53 4.73
C ASN A 119 8.23 10.80 5.49
N LEU A 120 9.09 11.23 6.41
CA LEU A 120 8.87 12.41 7.24
C LEU A 120 9.87 13.51 6.88
N GLN A 121 9.38 14.71 6.60
CA GLN A 121 10.24 15.86 6.35
C GLN A 121 10.92 16.34 7.64
N LYS A 122 12.22 16.65 7.56
CA LYS A 122 13.05 17.12 8.70
C LYS A 122 12.44 18.30 9.45
N LEU A 123 11.78 19.22 8.75
CA LEU A 123 11.14 20.39 9.36
C LEU A 123 10.05 20.00 10.38
N HIS A 124 9.27 18.95 10.12
CA HIS A 124 8.23 18.47 11.02
C HIS A 124 8.80 17.77 12.26
N LEU A 125 9.97 17.13 12.12
CA LEU A 125 10.67 16.49 13.23
C LEU A 125 11.29 17.50 14.20
N ALA A 126 11.79 18.63 13.67
CA ALA A 126 12.43 19.68 14.47
C ALA A 126 11.44 20.48 15.36
N LYS A 127 10.19 20.66 14.92
CA LYS A 127 9.21 21.50 15.64
C LYS A 127 8.61 20.86 16.89
N VAL A 128 8.61 19.54 17.00
CA VAL A 128 7.86 18.82 18.04
C VAL A 128 8.78 18.18 19.10
N ASN A 129 10.11 18.37 19.03
CA ASN A 129 11.05 17.62 19.87
C ASN A 129 10.78 16.08 19.80
N LEU A 130 10.33 15.63 18.62
CA LEU A 130 9.79 14.28 18.35
C LEU A 130 10.83 13.16 18.54
N TYR A 131 12.12 13.52 18.65
CA TYR A 131 13.20 12.60 18.96
C TYR A 131 12.97 11.81 20.26
N LYS A 132 12.18 12.33 21.23
CA LYS A 132 11.83 11.60 22.46
C LYS A 132 10.65 10.63 22.33
N ASN A 133 9.81 10.76 21.31
CA ASN A 133 8.60 9.94 21.14
C ASN A 133 8.75 8.85 20.05
N LEU A 134 9.74 8.99 19.16
CA LEU A 134 10.04 8.03 18.09
C LEU A 134 11.09 6.98 18.48
N LEU A 135 11.77 7.16 19.61
CA LEU A 135 12.70 6.21 20.20
C LEU A 135 12.04 5.63 21.46
N ILE A 136 11.26 4.57 21.26
CA ILE A 136 10.90 3.65 22.35
C ILE A 136 11.96 2.55 22.37
#